data_AF-A0A811VJ53-F1
#
_entry.id   AF-A0A811VJ53-F1
#
_cell.length_a   1.000
_cell.length_b   1.000
_cell.length_c   1.000
_cell.angle_alpha   90.00
_cell.angle_beta   90.00
_cell.angle_gamma   90.00
#
_symmetry.space_group_name_H-M   'P 1'
#
loop_
_entity.id
_entity.type
_entity.pdbx_description
1 polymer ?
#
loop_
_entity_poly.entity_id
_entity_poly.type
_entity_poly.pdbx_seq_one_letter_code
_entity_poly.pdbx_strand_id
1 'polypeptide(L)' 'MLRNCGSFTSEEAQEYINIGAINSLFVLGRSIGFIGHYMDQKRLKQGLYRHPWDDISYVMPEQFN' A
#
# COMPACT_ATOMS: atom_id res chain seq x y z
N MET A 1 13.28 -17.14 -10.25
CA MET A 1 14.31 -16.67 -9.31
C MET A 1 14.50 -17.68 -8.18
N LEU A 2 13.57 -17.82 -7.22
CA LEU A 2 13.72 -18.74 -6.07
C LEU A 2 13.93 -20.22 -6.45
N ARG A 3 13.23 -20.73 -7.48
CA ARG A 3 13.32 -22.15 -7.88
C ARG A 3 14.59 -22.53 -8.66
N ASN A 4 15.27 -21.58 -9.30
CA ASN A 4 16.34 -21.86 -10.26
C ASN A 4 17.68 -21.18 -9.88
N CYS A 5 17.78 -20.54 -8.70
CA CYS A 5 19.01 -19.89 -8.27
C CYS A 5 20.01 -20.83 -7.58
N GLY A 6 19.66 -22.10 -7.39
CA GLY A 6 20.51 -23.11 -6.73
C GLY A 6 20.61 -22.98 -5.21
N SER A 7 19.92 -22.02 -4.60
CA SER A 7 19.98 -21.73 -3.16
C SER A 7 18.84 -22.32 -2.34
N PHE A 8 17.78 -22.82 -2.98
CA PHE A 8 16.56 -23.32 -2.33
C PHE A 8 16.14 -24.64 -2.97
N THR A 9 15.58 -25.54 -2.17
CA THR A 9 14.81 -26.69 -2.69
C THR A 9 13.48 -26.22 -3.29
N SER A 10 12.80 -27.13 -4.00
CA SER A 10 11.48 -26.81 -4.57
C SER A 10 10.44 -26.54 -3.47
N GLU A 11 10.52 -27.29 -2.38
CA GLU A 11 9.63 -27.19 -1.21
C GLU A 11 9.86 -25.86 -0.48
N GLU A 12 11.11 -25.49 -0.20
CA GLU A 12 11.47 -24.21 0.44
C GLU A 12 11.02 -23.03 -0.43
N ALA A 13 11.30 -23.08 -1.74
CA ALA A 13 10.87 -22.03 -2.66
C ALA A 13 9.34 -21.88 -2.68
N GLN A 14 8.59 -22.98 -2.57
CA GLN A 14 7.13 -22.95 -2.48
C GLN A 14 6.64 -22.40 -1.15
N GLU A 15 7.30 -22.72 -0.04
CA GLU A 15 7.00 -22.18 1.28
C GLU A 15 7.16 -20.65 1.29
N TYR A 16 8.26 -20.11 0.78
CA TYR A 16 8.48 -18.66 0.68
C TYR A 16 7.39 -17.94 -0.13
N ILE A 17 6.85 -18.59 -1.15
CA ILE A 17 5.72 -18.06 -1.92
C ILE A 17 4.43 -18.09 -1.06
N ASN A 18 4.16 -19.22 -0.39
CA ASN A 18 2.94 -19.42 0.39
C ASN A 18 2.86 -18.48 1.60
N ILE A 19 3.99 -18.20 2.27
CA ILE A 19 4.05 -17.22 3.37
C ILE A 19 3.97 -15.77 2.88
N GLY A 20 4.01 -15.54 1.56
CA GLY A 20 3.82 -14.22 0.96
C GLY A 20 5.08 -13.36 0.87
N ALA A 21 6.27 -13.94 0.75
CA ALA A 21 7.53 -13.18 0.66
C ALA A 21 7.54 -12.14 -0.49
N ILE A 22 6.84 -12.43 -1.60
CA ILE A 22 6.70 -11.51 -2.74
C ILE A 22 5.86 -10.27 -2.35
N ASN A 23 4.82 -10.44 -1.53
CA ASN A 23 4.04 -9.30 -1.03
C ASN A 23 4.91 -8.41 -0.13
N SER A 24 5.73 -9.02 0.72
CA SER A 24 6.67 -8.30 1.59
C SER A 24 7.68 -7.47 0.80
N LEU A 25 8.14 -7.97 -0.36
CA LEU A 25 9.04 -7.20 -1.24
C LEU A 25 8.37 -5.91 -1.75
N PHE A 26 7.10 -5.97 -2.14
CA PHE A 26 6.34 -4.79 -2.54
C PHE A 26 6.14 -3.80 -1.37
N VAL A 27 5.74 -4.32 -0.21
CA VAL A 27 5.53 -3.49 0.99
C VAL A 27 6.81 -2.78 1.41
N LEU A 28 7.96 -3.47 1.38
CA LEU A 28 9.26 -2.88 1.68
C LEU A 28 9.58 -1.72 0.72
N GLY A 29 9.46 -1.95 -0.59
CA GLY A 29 9.72 -0.93 -1.60
C GLY A 29 8.81 0.29 -1.47
N ARG A 30 7.50 0.08 -1.28
CA ARG A 30 6.54 1.19 -1.12
C ARG A 30 6.70 1.94 0.19
N SER A 31 7.13 1.29 1.27
CA SER A 31 7.36 1.96 2.56
C SER A 31 8.42 3.05 2.44
N ILE A 32 9.49 2.84 1.66
CA ILE A 32 10.49 3.88 1.38
C ILE A 32 9.83 5.10 0.71
N GLY A 33 8.97 4.87 -0.29
CA GLY A 33 8.22 5.92 -0.97
C GLY A 33 7.24 6.66 -0.05
N PHE A 34 6.53 5.94 0.82
CA PHE A 34 5.61 6.53 1.79
C PHE A 34 6.33 7.39 2.83
N ILE A 35 7.49 6.96 3.32
CA ILE A 35 8.35 7.76 4.20
C ILE A 35 8.80 9.03 3.47
N GLY A 36 9.21 8.90 2.21
CA GLY A 36 9.57 10.04 1.36
C GLY A 36 8.42 11.04 1.22
N HIS A 37 7.21 10.58 0.91
CA HIS A 37 6.03 11.45 0.83
C HIS A 37 5.71 12.14 2.16
N TYR A 38 5.79 11.43 3.29
CA TYR A 38 5.59 12.04 4.61
C TYR A 38 6.58 13.18 4.87
N MET A 39 7.88 12.92 4.65
CA MET A 39 8.92 13.94 4.81
C MET A 39 8.71 15.11 3.86
N ASP A 40 8.30 14.83 2.62
CA ASP A 40 8.02 15.86 1.62
C ASP A 40 6.85 16.77 2.02
N GLN A 41 5.76 16.20 2.56
CA GLN A 41 4.64 17.02 3.06
C GLN A 41 5.03 17.92 4.23
N LYS A 42 5.91 17.44 5.13
CA LYS A 42 6.47 18.25 6.21
C LYS A 42 7.37 19.37 5.67
N ARG A 43 8.23 19.05 4.70
CA ARG A 43 9.13 20.02 4.05
C ARG A 43 8.36 21.13 3.34
N LEU A 44 7.28 20.77 2.64
CA LEU A 44 6.40 21.71 1.93
C LEU A 44 5.43 22.47 2.85
N LYS A 45 5.39 22.14 4.15
CA LYS A 45 4.48 22.74 5.14
C LYS A 45 3.01 22.66 4.72
N GLN A 46 2.59 21.54 4.13
CA GLN A 46 1.20 21.37 3.73
C GLN A 46 0.26 21.42 4.95
N GLY A 47 -0.87 22.13 4.78
CA GLY A 47 -1.92 22.26 5.79
C GLY A 47 -2.82 21.02 5.88
N LEU A 48 -3.89 21.14 6.69
CA LEU A 48 -4.87 20.07 6.84
C LEU A 48 -5.68 19.89 5.55
N TYR A 49 -5.76 18.65 5.06
CA TYR A 49 -6.58 18.30 3.90
C TYR A 49 -8.05 18.12 4.30
N ARG A 50 -8.96 18.69 3.51
CA ARG A 50 -10.41 18.45 3.55
C ARG A 50 -10.88 18.18 2.13
N HIS A 51 -11.54 17.06 1.92
CA HIS A 51 -12.01 16.67 0.59
C HIS A 51 -13.16 17.59 0.12
N PRO A 52 -13.17 18.02 -1.16
CA PRO A 52 -14.25 18.81 -1.73
C PRO A 52 -15.59 18.07 -1.71
N TRP A 53 -16.69 18.80 -1.47
CA TRP A 53 -18.03 18.19 -1.38
C TRP A 53 -18.62 17.83 -2.75
N ASP A 54 -18.22 18.54 -3.79
CA ASP A 54 -18.61 18.31 -5.18
C ASP A 54 -18.03 17.01 -5.76
N ASP A 55 -17.00 16.44 -5.13
CA ASP A 55 -16.42 15.12 -5.47
C ASP A 55 -16.99 13.97 -4.61
N ILE A 56 -18.05 14.23 -3.83
CA ILE A 56 -18.73 13.23 -2.98
C ILE A 56 -20.20 13.09 -3.40
N SER A 57 -20.60 11.86 -3.76
CA SER A 57 -22.01 11.54 -4.00
C SER A 57 -22.73 11.25 -2.67
N TYR A 58 -23.58 12.18 -2.24
CA TYR A 58 -24.42 12.03 -1.06
C TYR A 58 -25.75 11.39 -1.43
N VAL A 59 -25.90 10.08 -1.18
CA VAL A 59 -27.16 9.34 -1.32
C VAL A 59 -27.82 9.23 0.05
N MET A 60 -28.59 10.26 0.42
CA MET A 60 -29.29 10.30 1.71
C MET A 60 -30.64 9.57 1.62
N PRO A 61 -31.07 8.86 2.67
CA PRO A 61 -32.41 8.26 2.71
C PRO A 61 -33.49 9.35 2.66
N GLU A 62 -34.63 9.04 2.04
CA GLU A 62 -35.78 9.95 2.03
C GLU A 62 -36.28 10.18 3.47
N GLN A 63 -36.40 11.44 3.85
CA GLN A 63 -37.08 11.82 5.08
C GLN A 63 -38.58 11.74 4.82
N PHE A 64 -39.23 10.67 5.28
CA PHE A 64 -40.69 10.64 5.39
C PHE A 64 -41.10 11.61 6.49
N ASN A 65 -41.70 12.74 6.09
CA ASN A 65 -42.37 13.68 6.99
C ASN A 65 -43.73 13.14 7.44
#